data_AF-A0A369K0X2-F1
#
_entry.id   AF-A0A369K0X2-F1
#
_cell.length_a   1.000
_cell.length_b   1.000
_cell.length_c   1.000
_cell.angle_alpha   90.00
_cell.angle_beta   90.00
_cell.angle_gamma   90.00
#
_symmetry.space_group_name_H-M   'P 1'
#
loop_
_entity.id
_entity.type
_entity.pdbx_description
1 polymer ?
#
loop_
_entity_poly.entity_id
_entity_poly.type
_entity_poly.pdbx_seq_one_letter_code
_entity_poly.pdbx_strand_id
1 'polypeptide(L)'
;MQSLHTSQAGVSTELNDAAIADAHTVKPAQNSVTHPQETMADITSLIHATYENTKVYNRNRDRIEGVSGVLLPLRKTVKGHGYDLAFAAAHDDAARNHLQRPVGPAPALNTLPPNFDGAFWEYQHEDILALMVFYNEDFSILPVDDLASRINKIRAFLVGA
;
A
#
# COMPACT_ATOMS: atom_id res chain seq x y z
N MET A 1 55.67 -61.99 -30.02
CA MET A 1 56.59 -60.96 -30.55
C MET A 1 56.88 -59.97 -29.42
N GLN A 2 58.03 -59.28 -29.46
CA GLN A 2 58.42 -57.98 -28.83
C GLN A 2 57.55 -57.42 -27.66
N SER A 3 58.10 -57.05 -26.49
CA SER A 3 59.02 -55.91 -26.21
C SER A 3 58.43 -54.54 -26.62
N LEU A 4 58.50 -53.42 -25.88
CA LEU A 4 58.98 -53.00 -24.53
C LEU A 4 58.17 -51.70 -24.15
N HIS A 5 58.35 -50.89 -23.09
CA HIS A 5 59.41 -50.66 -22.11
C HIS A 5 58.85 -50.08 -20.78
N THR A 6 59.64 -50.10 -19.70
CA THR A 6 59.43 -49.39 -18.41
C THR A 6 59.58 -47.86 -18.50
N SER A 7 58.92 -47.08 -17.64
CA SER A 7 59.50 -45.84 -17.05
C SER A 7 58.85 -45.47 -15.69
N GLN A 8 59.45 -44.53 -14.96
CA GLN A 8 59.12 -44.12 -13.58
C GLN A 8 58.82 -42.60 -13.46
N ALA A 9 58.61 -42.16 -12.19
CA ALA A 9 58.48 -40.79 -11.68
C ALA A 9 57.12 -40.08 -11.94
N GLY A 10 56.66 -39.18 -11.06
CA GLY A 10 57.23 -38.69 -9.79
C GLY A 10 57.35 -37.16 -9.74
N VAL A 11 57.68 -36.64 -8.55
CA VAL A 11 57.78 -35.19 -8.20
C VAL A 11 56.44 -34.49 -7.94
N SER A 12 56.35 -33.90 -6.74
CA SER A 12 55.37 -32.87 -6.37
C SER A 12 55.99 -31.48 -6.58
N THR A 13 55.18 -30.47 -6.91
CA THR A 13 55.61 -29.07 -6.89
C THR A 13 54.50 -28.19 -6.33
N GLU A 14 54.86 -27.28 -5.43
CA GLU A 14 54.04 -26.15 -4.98
C GLU A 14 54.18 -24.97 -5.99
N LEU A 15 54.13 -23.72 -5.51
CA LEU A 15 54.19 -22.43 -6.25
C LEU A 15 52.83 -21.97 -6.84
N ASN A 16 52.43 -20.70 -6.69
CA ASN A 16 52.95 -19.66 -5.79
C ASN A 16 51.91 -18.55 -5.56
N ASP A 17 52.08 -17.76 -4.50
CA ASP A 17 51.40 -16.47 -4.34
C ASP A 17 51.85 -15.44 -5.40
N ALA A 18 50.91 -14.64 -5.88
CA ALA A 18 51.18 -13.42 -6.63
C ALA A 18 50.09 -12.37 -6.32
N ALA A 19 50.46 -11.30 -5.59
CA ALA A 19 49.52 -10.30 -5.12
C ALA A 19 49.28 -9.18 -6.13
N ILE A 20 48.04 -8.70 -6.21
CA ILE A 20 47.73 -7.31 -6.57
C ILE A 20 46.81 -6.76 -5.49
N ALA A 21 47.34 -5.82 -4.70
CA ALA A 21 46.54 -4.88 -3.94
C ALA A 21 46.46 -3.57 -4.73
N ASP A 22 45.32 -2.88 -4.68
CA ASP A 22 45.16 -1.50 -4.17
C ASP A 22 43.76 -0.95 -4.55
N ALA A 23 43.48 0.32 -4.22
CA ALA A 23 42.41 1.16 -4.75
C ALA A 23 40.97 0.89 -4.26
N HIS A 24 40.78 1.28 -3.01
CA HIS A 24 39.72 2.23 -2.60
C HIS A 24 38.28 1.78 -2.33
N THR A 25 37.89 2.10 -1.08
CA THR A 25 36.57 2.66 -0.75
C THR A 25 35.38 1.74 -1.00
N VAL A 26 35.21 0.80 -0.07
CA VAL A 26 33.87 0.49 0.43
C VAL A 26 33.26 1.82 0.90
N LYS A 27 32.45 2.45 0.05
CA LYS A 27 31.50 3.48 0.50
C LYS A 27 30.71 2.83 1.64
N PRO A 28 30.66 3.41 2.85
CA PRO A 28 29.64 2.96 3.80
C PRO A 28 28.31 3.06 3.07
N ALA A 29 27.52 1.98 3.10
CA ALA A 29 26.17 2.03 2.56
C ALA A 29 25.51 3.26 3.18
N GLN A 30 24.96 4.14 2.33
CA GLN A 30 24.25 5.29 2.85
C GLN A 30 23.00 4.74 3.52
N ASN A 31 23.10 4.56 4.85
CA ASN A 31 21.98 4.51 5.75
C ASN A 31 21.24 5.84 5.56
N SER A 32 20.37 5.85 4.56
CA SER A 32 19.40 6.91 4.33
C SER A 32 18.49 6.91 5.53
N VAL A 33 18.89 7.68 6.55
CA VAL A 33 18.10 7.92 7.76
C VAL A 33 16.82 8.60 7.28
N THR A 34 15.80 7.76 7.09
CA THR A 34 14.44 8.19 6.73
C THR A 34 14.03 9.22 7.76
N HIS A 35 13.66 10.40 7.26
CA HIS A 35 13.84 11.61 8.06
C HIS A 35 12.99 11.57 9.34
N PRO A 36 13.52 11.99 10.50
CA PRO A 36 12.72 12.31 11.68
C PRO A 36 11.66 13.39 11.42
N GLN A 37 11.74 14.07 10.27
CA GLN A 37 10.67 14.86 9.67
C GLN A 37 9.61 13.98 8.97
N GLU A 38 9.04 12.99 9.67
CA GLU A 38 7.59 12.80 9.52
C GLU A 38 6.95 14.07 10.08
N THR A 39 6.58 14.98 9.17
CA THR A 39 6.60 16.41 9.51
C THR A 39 5.59 16.77 10.59
N MET A 40 5.87 17.82 11.37
CA MET A 40 4.85 18.40 12.27
C MET A 40 3.58 18.82 11.51
N ALA A 41 3.67 19.10 10.21
CA ALA A 41 2.52 19.34 9.34
C ALA A 41 1.67 18.07 9.15
N ASP A 42 2.27 16.88 8.97
CA ASP A 42 1.55 15.60 8.94
C ASP A 42 0.83 15.32 10.25
N ILE A 43 1.53 15.50 11.39
CA ILE A 43 0.97 15.29 12.73
C ILE A 43 -0.21 16.24 12.97
N THR A 44 -0.06 17.52 12.63
CA THR A 44 -1.13 18.53 12.72
C THR A 44 -2.31 18.19 11.81
N SER A 45 -2.03 17.69 10.60
CA SER A 45 -3.04 17.28 9.62
C SER A 45 -3.81 16.04 10.09
N LEU A 46 -3.13 15.06 10.71
CA LEU A 46 -3.77 13.88 11.30
C LEU A 46 -4.68 14.25 12.48
N ILE A 47 -4.21 15.12 13.38
CA ILE A 47 -5.01 15.60 14.52
C ILE A 47 -6.29 16.31 14.01
N HIS A 48 -6.15 17.18 13.00
CA HIS A 48 -7.29 17.87 12.38
C HIS A 48 -8.23 16.89 11.66
N ALA A 49 -7.68 15.92 10.90
CA ALA A 49 -8.45 14.90 10.20
C ALA A 49 -9.30 14.07 11.16
N THR A 50 -8.70 13.56 12.24
CA THR A 50 -9.40 12.77 13.26
C THR A 50 -10.47 13.59 13.98
N TYR A 51 -10.19 14.85 14.35
CA TYR A 51 -11.17 15.73 15.00
C TYR A 51 -12.38 16.05 14.11
N GLU A 52 -12.16 16.30 12.81
CA GLU A 52 -13.27 16.49 11.86
C GLU A 52 -14.00 15.19 11.56
N ASN A 53 -13.30 14.05 11.48
CA ASN A 53 -13.91 12.73 11.29
C ASN A 53 -14.84 12.37 12.45
N THR A 54 -14.50 12.69 13.70
CA THR A 54 -15.43 12.56 14.84
C THR A 54 -16.74 13.33 14.63
N LYS A 55 -16.70 14.52 14.02
CA LYS A 55 -17.92 15.28 13.66
C LYS A 55 -18.65 14.70 12.45
N VAL A 56 -17.96 13.99 11.56
CA VAL A 56 -18.57 13.29 10.41
C VAL A 56 -19.26 12.01 10.88
N TYR A 57 -18.63 11.17 11.70
CA TYR A 57 -19.22 9.93 12.24
C TYR A 57 -20.57 10.16 12.90
N ASN A 58 -20.67 11.15 13.79
CA ASN A 58 -21.93 11.49 14.45
C ASN A 58 -23.02 11.89 13.42
N ARG A 59 -22.71 12.84 12.52
CA ARG A 59 -23.64 13.26 11.46
C ARG A 59 -24.03 12.13 10.50
N ASN A 60 -23.14 11.18 10.25
CA ASN A 60 -23.41 10.03 9.39
C ASN A 60 -24.30 8.99 10.10
N ARG A 61 -24.17 8.84 11.42
CA ARG A 61 -25.09 8.03 12.25
C ARG A 61 -26.51 8.60 12.19
N ASP A 62 -26.66 9.89 12.46
CA ASP A 62 -27.93 10.63 12.33
C ASP A 62 -28.56 10.49 10.92
N ARG A 63 -27.72 10.34 9.88
CA ARG A 63 -28.13 10.19 8.47
C ARG A 63 -28.57 8.78 8.07
N ILE A 64 -28.13 7.73 8.78
CA ILE A 64 -28.63 6.37 8.57
C ILE A 64 -30.01 6.19 9.23
N GLU A 65 -30.24 6.85 10.37
CA GLU A 65 -31.53 6.84 11.07
C GLU A 65 -32.55 7.79 10.43
N GLY A 66 -32.10 8.75 9.61
CA GLY A 66 -32.91 9.76 8.94
C GLY A 66 -33.23 9.50 7.46
N VAL A 67 -34.08 10.37 6.89
CA VAL A 67 -34.62 10.25 5.52
C VAL A 67 -33.57 10.45 4.41
N SER A 68 -32.40 11.02 4.72
CA SER A 68 -31.49 11.52 3.68
C SER A 68 -30.73 10.42 2.92
N GLY A 69 -30.39 9.29 3.55
CA GLY A 69 -29.59 8.19 2.98
C GLY A 69 -28.11 8.50 2.66
N VAL A 70 -27.84 9.68 2.10
CA VAL A 70 -26.55 10.18 1.63
C VAL A 70 -25.60 10.42 2.80
N LEU A 71 -24.49 9.68 2.86
CA LEU A 71 -23.43 9.88 3.86
C LEU A 71 -22.46 11.01 3.46
N LEU A 72 -21.70 11.51 4.43
CA LEU A 72 -20.62 12.49 4.22
C LEU A 72 -19.26 11.77 4.16
N PRO A 73 -18.31 12.24 3.32
CA PRO A 73 -16.96 11.67 3.27
C PRO A 73 -16.16 11.96 4.54
N LEU A 74 -15.28 11.03 4.89
CA LEU A 74 -14.24 11.22 5.88
C LEU A 74 -13.00 11.86 5.24
N ARG A 75 -12.16 12.45 6.08
CA ARG A 75 -10.83 12.94 5.73
C ARG A 75 -9.81 11.80 5.86
N LYS A 76 -8.82 11.79 4.96
CA LYS A 76 -7.73 10.81 4.96
C LYS A 76 -6.85 10.92 6.22
N THR A 77 -6.72 9.79 6.92
CA THR A 77 -5.95 9.61 8.16
C THR A 77 -4.67 8.77 7.96
N VAL A 78 -4.68 7.80 7.04
CA VAL A 78 -3.50 6.96 6.74
C VAL A 78 -2.71 7.55 5.57
N LYS A 79 -1.37 7.61 5.67
CA LYS A 79 -0.48 8.06 4.57
C LYS A 79 -0.42 7.01 3.45
N GLY A 80 0.02 7.41 2.25
CA GLY A 80 0.22 6.48 1.12
C GLY A 80 -1.06 6.19 0.30
N HIS A 81 -0.94 5.34 -0.71
CA HIS A 81 -2.04 4.87 -1.58
C HIS A 81 -2.46 3.46 -1.17
N GLY A 82 -3.75 3.19 -1.04
CA GLY A 82 -4.30 1.86 -0.77
C GLY A 82 -4.36 0.93 -1.98
N TYR A 83 -3.43 1.08 -2.93
CA TYR A 83 -3.44 0.30 -4.16
C TYR A 83 -3.31 -1.19 -3.90
N ASP A 84 -2.35 -1.59 -3.08
CA ASP A 84 -2.08 -3.01 -2.85
C ASP A 84 -3.21 -3.67 -2.02
N LEU A 85 -3.90 -2.90 -1.16
CA LEU A 85 -5.15 -3.30 -0.49
C LEU A 85 -6.31 -3.47 -1.48
N ALA A 86 -6.54 -2.49 -2.35
CA ALA A 86 -7.59 -2.56 -3.38
C ALA A 86 -7.35 -3.71 -4.36
N PHE A 87 -6.10 -3.94 -4.78
CA PHE A 87 -5.72 -5.03 -5.67
C PHE A 87 -5.94 -6.41 -5.03
N ALA A 88 -5.64 -6.54 -3.73
CA ALA A 88 -5.94 -7.74 -2.96
C ALA A 88 -7.45 -7.97 -2.74
N ALA A 89 -8.24 -6.90 -2.65
CA ALA A 89 -9.69 -6.93 -2.43
C ALA A 89 -10.54 -7.03 -3.72
N ALA A 90 -9.93 -6.85 -4.90
CA ALA A 90 -10.61 -6.91 -6.19
C ALA A 90 -11.26 -8.29 -6.44
N HIS A 91 -12.51 -8.27 -6.91
CA HIS A 91 -13.40 -9.42 -6.97
C HIS A 91 -13.02 -10.42 -8.08
N ASP A 92 -12.55 -9.92 -9.21
CA ASP A 92 -12.06 -10.71 -10.34
C ASP A 92 -10.80 -10.09 -10.97
N ASP A 93 -10.29 -10.69 -12.04
CA ASP A 93 -9.13 -10.17 -12.76
C ASP A 93 -9.45 -8.95 -13.65
N ALA A 94 -10.72 -8.71 -14.02
CA ALA A 94 -11.10 -7.51 -14.74
C ALA A 94 -10.96 -6.27 -13.85
N ALA A 95 -11.49 -6.31 -12.63
CA ALA A 95 -11.32 -5.28 -11.61
C ALA A 95 -9.84 -5.04 -11.25
N ARG A 96 -9.02 -6.10 -11.18
CA ARG A 96 -7.55 -5.97 -11.00
C ARG A 96 -6.87 -5.25 -12.16
N ASN A 97 -7.29 -5.51 -13.40
CA ASN A 97 -6.74 -4.86 -14.58
C ASN A 97 -7.25 -3.41 -14.78
N HIS A 98 -8.44 -3.08 -14.27
CA HIS A 98 -8.93 -1.70 -14.21
C HIS A 98 -8.25 -0.86 -13.12
N LEU A 99 -7.76 -1.49 -12.04
CA LEU A 99 -6.94 -0.82 -11.02
C LEU A 99 -5.57 -0.40 -11.60
N GLN A 100 -5.47 0.86 -12.03
CA GLN A 100 -4.20 1.46 -12.42
C GLN A 100 -3.36 1.82 -11.20
N ARG A 101 -2.09 1.39 -11.14
CA ARG A 101 -1.19 1.77 -10.04
C ARG A 101 -0.94 3.29 -10.07
N PRO A 102 -1.21 4.04 -8.98
CA PRO A 102 -1.10 5.50 -8.99
C PRO A 102 0.30 6.00 -9.37
N VAL A 103 0.38 6.83 -10.41
CA VAL A 103 1.62 7.34 -11.01
C VAL A 103 2.05 8.70 -10.41
N GLY A 104 1.64 9.00 -9.18
CA GLY A 104 1.78 10.32 -8.56
C GLY A 104 1.84 10.27 -7.03
N PRO A 105 1.98 11.44 -6.36
CA PRO A 105 2.03 11.51 -4.90
C PRO A 105 0.74 10.95 -4.28
N ALA A 106 0.88 10.39 -3.07
CA ALA A 106 -0.27 9.97 -2.27
C ALA A 106 -1.18 11.17 -1.95
N PRO A 107 -2.52 10.99 -1.88
CA PRO A 107 -3.39 12.03 -1.38
C PRO A 107 -2.94 12.45 0.03
N ALA A 108 -2.87 13.75 0.29
CA ALA A 108 -2.39 14.27 1.56
C ALA A 108 -3.36 13.94 2.71
N LEU A 109 -2.83 13.87 3.93
CA LEU A 109 -3.66 13.78 5.14
C LEU A 109 -4.63 14.98 5.22
N ASN A 110 -5.75 14.81 5.91
CA ASN A 110 -6.80 15.84 6.06
C ASN A 110 -7.57 16.21 4.77
N THR A 111 -7.22 15.64 3.61
CA THR A 111 -7.98 15.80 2.34
C THR A 111 -9.20 14.87 2.30
N LEU A 112 -10.16 15.18 1.41
CA LEU A 112 -11.35 14.35 1.14
C LEU A 112 -11.16 13.55 -0.17
N PRO A 113 -11.80 12.38 -0.32
CA PRO A 113 -11.82 11.64 -1.58
C PRO A 113 -12.38 12.49 -2.74
N PRO A 114 -11.73 12.51 -3.92
CA PRO A 114 -12.27 13.16 -5.11
C PRO A 114 -13.52 12.41 -5.59
N ASN A 115 -14.50 13.14 -6.11
CA ASN A 115 -15.74 12.62 -6.70
C ASN A 115 -16.55 11.68 -5.77
N PHE A 116 -16.41 11.80 -4.45
CA PHE A 116 -17.19 11.02 -3.50
C PHE A 116 -18.67 11.38 -3.60
N ASP A 117 -19.51 10.36 -3.79
CA ASP A 117 -20.95 10.44 -3.62
C ASP A 117 -21.34 9.75 -2.30
N GLY A 118 -22.33 10.30 -1.59
CA GLY A 118 -22.92 9.63 -0.43
C GLY A 118 -24.02 8.63 -0.80
N ALA A 119 -24.45 8.58 -2.06
CA ALA A 119 -25.46 7.67 -2.61
C ALA A 119 -24.92 6.23 -2.80
N PHE A 120 -24.58 5.57 -1.69
CA PHE A 120 -23.95 4.23 -1.70
C PHE A 120 -24.74 3.10 -2.36
N TRP A 121 -25.99 3.31 -2.76
CA TRP A 121 -26.78 2.36 -3.56
C TRP A 121 -26.46 2.41 -5.07
N GLU A 122 -25.73 3.43 -5.54
CA GLU A 122 -25.34 3.60 -6.95
C GLU A 122 -23.91 3.11 -7.23
N TYR A 123 -23.12 2.93 -6.17
CA TYR A 123 -21.72 2.47 -6.19
C TYR A 123 -21.57 1.08 -6.84
N GLN A 124 -20.61 0.97 -7.75
CA GLN A 124 -20.13 -0.30 -8.30
C GLN A 124 -18.89 -0.79 -7.52
N HIS A 125 -18.35 -1.95 -7.90
CA HIS A 125 -17.14 -2.48 -7.27
C HIS A 125 -15.94 -1.54 -7.43
N GLU A 126 -15.86 -0.87 -8.59
CA GLU A 126 -14.79 0.03 -9.00
C GLU A 126 -14.73 1.28 -8.11
N ASP A 127 -15.88 1.86 -7.75
CA ASP A 127 -15.98 3.02 -6.87
C ASP A 127 -15.50 2.69 -5.45
N ILE A 128 -15.85 1.49 -4.97
CA ILE A 128 -15.41 0.98 -3.66
C ILE A 128 -13.89 0.76 -3.66
N LEU A 129 -13.34 0.19 -4.73
CA LEU A 129 -11.90 0.01 -4.89
C LEU A 129 -11.17 1.36 -5.02
N ALA A 130 -11.77 2.36 -5.66
CA ALA A 130 -11.23 3.72 -5.72
C ALA A 130 -11.19 4.38 -4.32
N LEU A 131 -12.21 4.16 -3.48
CA LEU A 131 -12.15 4.59 -2.07
C LEU A 131 -11.05 3.87 -1.29
N MET A 132 -10.82 2.57 -1.51
CA MET A 132 -9.68 1.85 -0.89
C MET A 132 -8.34 2.48 -1.28
N VAL A 133 -8.13 2.74 -2.59
CA VAL A 133 -6.92 3.43 -3.09
C VAL A 133 -6.76 4.80 -2.43
N PHE A 134 -7.83 5.59 -2.30
CA PHE A 134 -7.77 6.90 -1.67
C PHE A 134 -7.44 6.83 -0.18
N TYR A 135 -8.18 6.07 0.62
CA TYR A 135 -8.04 6.11 2.08
C TYR A 135 -6.75 5.43 2.56
N ASN A 136 -6.30 4.35 1.89
CA ASN A 136 -5.27 3.42 2.38
C ASN A 136 -5.62 2.83 3.75
N GLU A 137 -6.83 2.29 3.87
CA GLU A 137 -7.38 1.72 5.10
C GLU A 137 -7.97 0.34 4.79
N ASP A 138 -7.88 -0.61 5.72
CA ASP A 138 -8.46 -1.94 5.55
C ASP A 138 -9.92 -1.97 6.01
N PHE A 139 -10.84 -1.91 5.04
CA PHE A 139 -12.29 -2.04 5.28
C PHE A 139 -12.75 -3.48 5.54
N SER A 140 -11.82 -4.42 5.77
CA SER A 140 -12.09 -5.86 5.90
C SER A 140 -12.80 -6.46 4.68
N ILE A 141 -12.57 -5.89 3.50
CA ILE A 141 -13.18 -6.32 2.23
C ILE A 141 -12.37 -7.47 1.62
N LEU A 142 -13.04 -8.56 1.29
CA LEU A 142 -12.48 -9.77 0.69
C LEU A 142 -12.91 -9.90 -0.77
N PRO A 143 -12.11 -10.54 -1.65
CA PRO A 143 -12.50 -10.82 -3.04
C PRO A 143 -13.90 -11.44 -3.19
N VAL A 144 -14.25 -12.35 -2.30
CA VAL A 144 -15.52 -13.10 -2.29
C VAL A 144 -16.74 -12.31 -1.79
N ASP A 145 -16.56 -11.09 -1.28
CA ASP A 145 -17.69 -10.24 -0.89
C ASP A 145 -18.49 -9.80 -2.13
N ASP A 146 -19.82 -9.94 -2.07
CA ASP A 146 -20.72 -9.31 -3.04
C ASP A 146 -20.77 -7.79 -2.88
N LEU A 147 -21.38 -7.11 -3.86
CA LEU A 147 -21.48 -5.64 -3.88
C LEU A 147 -22.18 -5.08 -2.64
N ALA A 148 -23.24 -5.73 -2.17
CA ALA A 148 -24.00 -5.30 -0.99
C ALA A 148 -23.16 -5.41 0.30
N SER A 149 -22.39 -6.49 0.46
CA SER A 149 -21.48 -6.72 1.58
C SER A 149 -20.35 -5.67 1.59
N ARG A 150 -19.79 -5.37 0.42
CA ARG A 150 -18.78 -4.30 0.25
C ARG A 150 -19.33 -2.92 0.60
N ILE A 151 -20.51 -2.57 0.08
CA ILE A 151 -21.22 -1.32 0.41
C ILE A 151 -21.43 -1.21 1.93
N ASN A 152 -21.90 -2.27 2.59
CA ASN A 152 -22.14 -2.25 4.03
C ASN A 152 -20.85 -2.08 4.85
N LYS A 153 -19.72 -2.66 4.42
CA LYS A 153 -18.41 -2.44 5.05
C LYS A 153 -17.93 -0.99 4.92
N ILE A 154 -18.08 -0.36 3.75
CA ILE A 154 -17.80 1.08 3.58
C ILE A 154 -18.73 1.94 4.45
N ARG A 155 -20.02 1.61 4.53
CA ARG A 155 -20.98 2.34 5.36
C ARG A 155 -20.66 2.25 6.85
N ALA A 156 -20.21 1.10 7.35
CA ALA A 156 -19.74 0.93 8.73
C ALA A 156 -18.53 1.83 9.05
N PHE A 157 -17.50 1.79 8.20
CA PHE A 157 -16.36 2.69 8.28
C PHE A 157 -16.79 4.17 8.34
N LEU A 158 -17.73 4.59 7.48
CA LEU A 158 -18.22 5.97 7.43
C LEU A 158 -19.04 6.43 8.65
N VAL A 159 -19.51 5.54 9.53
CA VAL A 159 -20.22 5.89 10.79
C VAL A 159 -19.39 5.63 12.06
N GLY A 160 -18.17 5.10 11.92
CA GLY A 160 -17.32 4.73 13.04
C GLY A 160 -17.96 3.64 13.90
N ALA A 161 -18.28 2.51 13.27
CA ALA A 161 -18.85 1.30 13.87
C ALA A 161 -18.04 0.06 13.47
#